data_AF-A0A1E2TSB2-F1
#
_entry.id   AF-A0A1E2TSB2-F1
#
_cell.length_a   1.000
_cell.length_b   1.000
_cell.length_c   1.000
_cell.angle_alpha   90.00
_cell.angle_beta   90.00
_cell.angle_gamma   90.00
#
_symmetry.space_group_name_H-M   'P 1'
#
loop_
_entity.id
_entity.type
_entity.pdbx_description
1 polymer ?
#
loop_
_entity_poly.entity_id
_entity_poly.type
_entity_poly.pdbx_seq_one_letter_code
_entity_poly.pdbx_strand_id
1 'polypeptide(L)'
;MPKGFRAVRSAVVAALESGNYLHVSRGDIEVKNLLAIGEVGAGEVIDIIHSCDGSHYSSSPHHAVPAIEVHVLKRLGWYIKFYFIEPQTWFISVHQ
;
A
#
# COMPACT_ATOMS: atom_id res chain seq x y z
N MET A 1 -10.02 -9.51 6.19
CA MET A 1 -9.53 -8.70 5.05
C MET A 1 -10.60 -7.80 4.44
N PRO A 2 -10.36 -6.48 4.33
CA PRO A 2 -11.28 -5.50 3.74
C PRO A 2 -11.53 -5.79 2.25
N LYS A 3 -12.76 -5.53 1.78
CA LYS A 3 -13.15 -5.74 0.38
C LYS A 3 -13.71 -4.45 -0.24
N GLY A 4 -13.30 -4.19 -1.48
CA GLY A 4 -13.69 -2.99 -2.23
C GLY A 4 -12.90 -1.75 -1.80
N PHE A 5 -12.78 -0.79 -2.73
CA PHE A 5 -11.90 0.37 -2.59
C PHE A 5 -12.10 1.14 -1.27
N ARG A 6 -13.34 1.42 -0.88
CA ARG A 6 -13.63 2.21 0.34
C ARG A 6 -13.08 1.54 1.60
N ALA A 7 -13.30 0.23 1.76
CA ALA A 7 -12.82 -0.50 2.93
C ALA A 7 -11.29 -0.63 2.91
N VAL A 8 -10.70 -0.90 1.74
CA VAL A 8 -9.25 -0.98 1.57
C VAL A 8 -8.58 0.36 1.89
N ARG A 9 -9.11 1.48 1.37
CA ARG A 9 -8.65 2.84 1.65
C ARG A 9 -8.68 3.15 3.14
N SER A 10 -9.80 2.85 3.80
CA SER A 10 -9.93 3.08 5.25
C SER A 10 -8.91 2.26 6.05
N ALA A 11 -8.67 1.00 5.67
CA ALA A 11 -7.76 0.12 6.38
C ALA A 11 -6.28 0.52 6.21
N VAL A 12 -5.85 0.87 4.99
CA VAL A 12 -4.46 1.29 4.75
C VAL A 12 -4.16 2.64 5.41
N VAL A 13 -5.12 3.58 5.42
CA VAL A 13 -4.95 4.86 6.12
C VAL A 13 -4.83 4.63 7.62
N ALA A 14 -5.72 3.83 8.23
CA ALA A 14 -5.62 3.51 9.66
C ALA A 14 -4.29 2.85 10.03
N ALA A 15 -3.75 1.99 9.16
CA ALA A 15 -2.43 1.38 9.38
C ALA A 15 -1.30 2.42 9.33
N LEU A 16 -1.33 3.34 8.37
CA LEU A 16 -0.34 4.43 8.26
C LEU A 16 -0.41 5.38 9.46
N GLU A 17 -1.61 5.76 9.90
CA GLU A 17 -1.84 6.64 11.06
C GLU A 17 -1.37 6.02 12.37
N SER A 18 -1.59 4.71 12.54
CA SER A 18 -1.20 3.97 13.76
C SER A 18 0.23 3.44 13.74
N GLY A 19 0.96 3.58 12.62
CA GLY A 19 2.27 2.96 12.45
C GLY A 19 2.23 1.43 12.34
N ASN A 20 1.05 0.83 12.17
CA ASN A 20 0.88 -0.63 12.10
C ASN A 20 1.06 -1.14 10.67
N TYR A 21 2.25 -0.89 10.12
CA TYR A 21 2.65 -1.36 8.80
C TYR A 21 4.09 -1.85 8.78
N LEU A 22 4.40 -2.70 7.81
CA LEU A 22 5.72 -3.25 7.53
C LEU A 22 6.06 -3.09 6.05
N HIS A 23 7.33 -3.28 5.73
CA HIS A 23 7.83 -3.27 4.36
C HIS A 23 8.30 -4.67 3.97
N VAL A 24 7.93 -5.11 2.77
CA VAL A 24 8.44 -6.37 2.22
C VAL A 24 9.89 -6.16 1.79
N SER A 25 10.85 -6.77 2.48
CA SER A 25 12.24 -6.81 2.02
C SER A 25 12.41 -7.91 0.95
N ARG A 26 12.85 -7.51 -0.25
CA ARG A 26 13.20 -8.40 -1.37
C ARG A 26 14.29 -7.75 -2.22
N GLY A 27 15.56 -7.87 -1.83
CA GLY A 27 16.71 -7.42 -2.65
C GLY A 27 16.52 -6.01 -3.27
N ASP A 28 16.68 -5.88 -4.59
CA ASP A 28 16.56 -4.63 -5.39
C ASP A 28 15.21 -3.87 -5.28
N ILE A 29 14.24 -4.37 -4.49
CA ILE A 29 12.97 -3.68 -4.21
C ILE A 29 13.13 -2.59 -3.13
N GLU A 30 14.18 -2.61 -2.31
CA GLU A 30 14.38 -1.60 -1.25
C GLU A 30 14.39 -0.15 -1.79
N VAL A 31 14.94 0.07 -2.99
CA VAL A 31 14.97 1.41 -3.64
C VAL A 31 13.57 1.89 -4.07
N LYS A 32 12.58 0.99 -4.20
CA LYS A 32 11.23 1.29 -4.70
C LYS A 32 10.21 1.55 -3.58
N ASN A 33 10.67 1.64 -2.33
CA ASN A 33 9.81 1.93 -1.20
C ASN A 33 10.32 3.16 -0.46
N LEU A 34 10.02 4.34 -1.02
CA LEU A 34 10.39 5.64 -0.46
C LEU A 34 9.92 5.78 1.00
N LEU A 35 8.81 5.15 1.36
CA LEU A 35 8.31 5.09 2.74
C LEU A 35 9.24 4.26 3.66
N ALA A 36 9.80 3.16 3.15
CA ALA A 36 10.71 2.30 3.92
C ALA A 36 12.06 2.98 4.21
N ILE A 37 12.56 3.75 3.24
CA ILE A 37 13.85 4.45 3.35
C ILE A 37 13.72 5.85 3.96
N GLY A 38 12.50 6.28 4.30
CA GLY A 38 12.23 7.58 4.96
C GLY A 38 12.28 8.80 4.04
N GLU A 39 12.38 8.61 2.72
CA GLU A 39 12.32 9.69 1.73
C GLU A 39 10.91 10.29 1.63
N VAL A 40 9.87 9.50 1.95
CA VAL A 40 8.51 10.03 2.17
C VAL A 40 7.94 9.57 3.50
N GLY A 41 7.17 10.45 4.14
CA GLY A 41 6.50 10.16 5.40
C GLY A 41 5.12 9.50 5.22
N ALA A 42 4.62 8.87 6.28
CA ALA A 42 3.28 8.26 6.28
C ALA A 42 2.16 9.27 5.94
N GLY A 43 2.28 10.53 6.41
CA GLY A 43 1.32 11.59 6.11
C GLY A 43 1.21 11.92 4.63
N GLU A 44 2.34 12.00 3.92
CA GLU A 44 2.36 12.25 2.47
C GLU A 44 1.72 11.08 1.70
N VAL A 45 2.02 9.85 2.10
CA VAL A 45 1.38 8.65 1.54
C VAL A 45 -0.13 8.67 1.79
N ILE A 46 -0.56 9.08 2.98
CA ILE A 46 -1.98 9.26 3.33
C ILE A 46 -2.63 10.31 2.41
N ASP A 47 -2.00 11.45 2.16
CA ASP A 47 -2.53 12.49 1.28
C ASP A 47 -2.73 11.97 -0.15
N ILE A 48 -1.76 11.22 -0.69
CA ILE A 48 -1.88 10.57 -2.00
C ILE A 48 -3.04 9.58 -2.01
N ILE A 49 -3.18 8.75 -0.98
CA ILE A 49 -4.28 7.78 -0.85
C ILE A 49 -5.64 8.49 -0.71
N HIS A 50 -5.69 9.62 0.01
CA HIS A 50 -6.91 10.40 0.15
C HIS A 50 -7.37 10.98 -1.17
N SER A 51 -6.41 11.31 -2.02
CA SER A 51 -6.64 11.86 -3.33
C SER A 51 -7.18 10.78 -4.31
N CYS A 52 -6.96 9.48 -4.04
CA CYS A 52 -7.46 8.39 -4.88
C CYS A 52 -8.99 8.18 -4.79
N ASP A 53 -9.55 7.66 -5.89
CA ASP A 53 -10.90 7.11 -5.96
C ASP A 53 -10.87 5.68 -6.53
N GLY A 54 -12.05 5.07 -6.74
CA GLY A 54 -12.15 3.69 -7.24
C GLY A 54 -11.53 3.46 -8.62
N SER A 55 -11.38 4.49 -9.46
CA SER A 55 -10.74 4.37 -10.78
C SER A 55 -9.21 4.27 -10.71
N HIS A 56 -8.62 4.72 -9.60
CA HIS A 56 -7.19 4.64 -9.32
C HIS A 56 -6.78 3.32 -8.64
N TYR A 57 -7.78 2.52 -8.27
CA TYR A 57 -7.61 1.29 -7.50
C TYR A 57 -7.75 0.05 -8.38
N SER A 58 -6.87 -0.91 -8.14
CA SER A 58 -6.99 -2.26 -8.67
C SER A 58 -6.52 -3.26 -7.62
N SER A 59 -6.98 -4.50 -7.74
CA SER A 59 -6.46 -5.60 -6.93
C SER A 59 -6.37 -6.89 -7.72
N SER A 60 -5.46 -7.75 -7.28
CA SER A 60 -5.28 -9.08 -7.83
C SER A 60 -4.66 -10.03 -6.81
N PRO A 61 -4.90 -11.36 -6.94
CA PRO A 61 -4.25 -12.35 -6.09
C PRO A 61 -2.72 -12.27 -6.15
N HIS A 62 -2.05 -12.49 -5.02
CA HIS A 62 -0.60 -12.55 -4.96
C HIS A 62 -0.09 -13.76 -5.75
N HIS A 63 0.90 -13.52 -6.64
CA HIS A 63 1.42 -14.52 -7.59
C HIS A 63 1.84 -15.86 -6.95
N ALA A 64 2.48 -15.82 -5.78
CA ALA A 64 2.93 -17.03 -5.08
C ALA A 64 1.93 -17.55 -4.03
N VAL A 65 1.00 -16.71 -3.59
CA VAL A 65 0.06 -17.03 -2.50
C VAL A 65 -1.32 -16.47 -2.89
N PRO A 66 -2.08 -17.15 -3.77
CA PRO A 66 -3.31 -16.60 -4.35
C PRO A 66 -4.40 -16.27 -3.31
N ALA A 67 -4.28 -16.77 -2.09
CA ALA A 67 -5.17 -16.43 -0.98
C ALA A 67 -4.97 -15.00 -0.44
N ILE A 68 -3.84 -14.35 -0.75
CA ILE A 68 -3.55 -12.97 -0.37
C ILE A 68 -3.94 -12.05 -1.52
N GLU A 69 -4.84 -11.10 -1.26
CA GLU A 69 -5.20 -10.06 -2.22
C GLU A 69 -4.16 -8.94 -2.17
N VAL A 70 -3.60 -8.56 -3.32
CA VAL A 70 -2.67 -7.45 -3.46
C VAL A 70 -3.43 -6.25 -4.01
N HIS A 71 -3.27 -5.11 -3.34
CA HIS A 71 -3.89 -3.85 -3.67
C HIS A 71 -2.88 -2.91 -4.31
N VAL A 72 -3.33 -2.20 -5.35
CA VAL A 72 -2.52 -1.20 -6.06
C VAL A 72 -3.33 0.08 -6.21
N LEU A 73 -2.74 1.20 -5.82
CA LEU A 73 -3.22 2.55 -6.09
C LEU A 73 -2.25 3.24 -7.05
N LYS A 74 -2.79 3.83 -8.12
CA LYS A 74 -2.02 4.60 -9.10
C LYS A 74 -2.62 5.97 -9.29
N ARG A 75 -1.89 7.03 -8.99
CA ARG A 75 -2.37 8.41 -9.18
C ARG A 75 -1.23 9.40 -9.31
N LEU A 76 -1.28 10.26 -10.34
CA LEU A 76 -0.31 11.36 -10.53
C LEU A 76 1.16 10.90 -10.49
N GLY A 77 1.47 9.77 -11.14
CA GLY A 77 2.81 9.17 -11.14
C GLY A 77 3.05 8.19 -9.98
N TRP A 78 2.35 8.34 -8.86
CA TRP A 78 2.51 7.45 -7.70
C TRP A 78 2.05 6.03 -7.98
N TYR A 79 2.83 5.07 -7.47
CA TYR A 79 2.55 3.65 -7.43
C TYR A 79 2.67 3.13 -6.00
N ILE A 80 1.54 2.81 -5.37
CA ILE A 80 1.45 2.29 -4.00
C ILE A 80 0.90 0.88 -4.06
N LYS A 81 1.69 -0.11 -3.62
CA LYS A 81 1.33 -1.53 -3.67
C LYS A 81 1.50 -2.18 -2.31
N PHE A 82 0.45 -2.86 -1.84
CA PHE A 82 0.40 -3.43 -0.49
C PHE A 82 -0.56 -4.62 -0.41
N TYR A 83 -0.51 -5.36 0.69
CA TYR A 83 -1.51 -6.35 1.08
C TYR A 83 -1.71 -6.33 2.60
N PHE A 84 -2.73 -7.03 3.09
CA PHE A 84 -3.03 -7.14 4.51
C PHE A 84 -2.66 -8.53 5.03
N ILE A 85 -1.89 -8.57 6.11
CA ILE A 85 -1.74 -9.75 6.98
C ILE A 85 -2.08 -9.27 8.37
N GLU A 86 -3.29 -9.58 8.83
CA GLU A 86 -3.80 -9.06 10.10
C GLU A 86 -2.82 -9.33 11.26
N PRO A 87 -2.47 -8.30 12.06
CA PRO A 87 -3.08 -6.97 12.10
C PRO A 87 -2.43 -5.92 11.17
N GLN A 88 -1.37 -6.26 10.45
CA GLN A 88 -0.48 -5.30 9.75
C GLN A 88 -0.84 -5.08 8.28
N THR A 89 -0.53 -3.88 7.80
CA THR A 89 -0.41 -3.62 6.34
C THR A 89 1.02 -3.83 5.90
N TRP A 90 1.23 -4.54 4.81
CA TRP A 90 2.56 -4.80 4.25
C TRP A 90 2.73 -4.07 2.93
N PHE A 91 3.59 -3.06 2.90
CA PHE A 91 3.94 -2.33 1.69
C PHE A 91 4.98 -3.10 0.88
N ILE A 92 4.60 -3.46 -0.35
CA ILE A 92 5.53 -4.00 -1.34
C ILE A 92 6.32 -2.86 -1.98
N SER A 93 5.66 -1.74 -2.29
CA SER A 93 6.23 -0.65 -3.09
C SER A 93 5.51 0.66 -2.82
N VAL A 94 6.27 1.75 -2.70
CA VAL A 94 5.77 3.12 -2.57
C VAL A 94 6.77 4.04 -3.29
N HIS A 95 6.46 4.46 -4.51
CA HIS A 95 7.33 5.36 -5.28
C HIS A 95 6.52 6.18 -6.30
N GLN A 96 7.18 7.17 -6.90
CA GLN A 96 6.72 7.95 -8.05
C GLN A 96 7.30 7.39 -9.37
#